data_AF-A0A5M9HV86-F1
#
_entry.id   AF-A0A5M9HV86-F1
#
_cell.length_a   1.000
_cell.length_b   1.000
_cell.length_c   1.000
_cell.angle_alpha   90.00
_cell.angle_beta   90.00
_cell.angle_gamma   90.00
#
_symmetry.space_group_name_H-M   'P 1'
#
loop_
_entity.id
_entity.type
_entity.pdbx_description
1 polymer ?
#
loop_
_entity_poly.entity_id
_entity_poly.type
_entity_poly.pdbx_seq_one_letter_code
_entity_poly.pdbx_strand_id
1 'polypeptide(L)'
;MNVDKIFERATIRGVADYLLFGLGPDEDDRSYEERLDEIYMRFEKAVGKYDKNPTSELLDLCNELSSETASVYTEIGLQAGILLMMDMIRNMTEKKKETATDNV
;
A
#
# COMPACT_ATOMS: atom_id res chain seq x y z
N MET A 1 -12.90 20.92 16.65
CA MET A 1 -12.67 19.63 15.97
C MET A 1 -11.81 19.95 14.76
N ASN A 2 -10.50 19.71 14.83
CA ASN A 2 -9.55 20.13 13.80
C ASN A 2 -9.69 19.22 12.59
N VAL A 3 -10.17 19.79 11.49
CA VAL A 3 -10.30 19.12 10.19
C VAL A 3 -8.92 18.64 9.70
N ASP A 4 -7.84 19.31 10.09
CA ASP A 4 -6.46 18.96 9.77
C ASP A 4 -6.06 17.55 10.25
N LYS A 5 -6.51 17.12 11.45
CA LYS A 5 -6.26 15.76 11.97
C LYS A 5 -7.03 14.67 11.23
N ILE A 6 -8.09 15.03 10.50
CA ILE A 6 -8.86 14.11 9.65
C ILE A 6 -8.12 13.93 8.32
N PHE A 7 -7.49 14.98 7.81
CA PHE A 7 -6.69 14.93 6.58
C PHE A 7 -5.34 14.23 6.76
N GLU A 8 -4.71 14.29 7.93
CA GLU A 8 -3.54 13.46 8.27
C GLU A 8 -3.84 11.95 8.14
N ARG A 9 -5.05 11.54 8.54
CA ARG A 9 -5.57 10.17 8.38
C ARG A 9 -6.01 9.84 6.95
N ALA A 10 -6.09 10.84 6.07
CA ALA A 10 -6.57 10.68 4.69
C ALA A 10 -5.45 10.44 3.67
N THR A 11 -4.19 10.33 4.13
CA THR A 11 -3.11 9.83 3.28
C THR A 11 -3.29 8.33 3.06
N ILE A 12 -2.96 7.81 1.86
CA ILE A 12 -3.04 6.37 1.55
C ILE A 12 -2.29 5.55 2.61
N ARG A 13 -1.15 6.08 3.08
CA ARG A 13 -0.35 5.53 4.17
C ARG A 13 -1.12 5.48 5.48
N GLY A 14 -1.73 6.59 5.91
CA GLY A 14 -2.49 6.63 7.16
C GLY A 14 -3.71 5.69 7.15
N VAL A 15 -4.36 5.52 6.00
CA VAL A 15 -5.43 4.53 5.83
C VAL A 15 -4.88 3.11 5.90
N ALA A 16 -3.77 2.82 5.22
CA ALA A 16 -3.15 1.50 5.23
C ALA A 16 -2.63 1.11 6.62
N ASP A 17 -1.92 1.99 7.31
CA ASP A 17 -1.38 1.74 8.65
C ASP A 17 -2.51 1.50 9.67
N TYR A 18 -3.61 2.25 9.55
CA TYR A 18 -4.80 2.01 10.36
C TYR A 18 -5.45 0.65 10.08
N LEU A 19 -5.58 0.25 8.81
CA LEU A 19 -6.19 -1.03 8.43
C LEU A 19 -5.30 -2.23 8.79
N LEU A 20 -3.98 -2.11 8.64
CA LEU A 20 -3.04 -3.22 8.85
C LEU A 20 -2.62 -3.39 10.31
N PHE A 21 -2.48 -2.29 11.06
CA PHE A 21 -1.88 -2.31 12.39
C PHE A 21 -2.75 -1.69 13.48
N GLY A 22 -3.87 -1.05 13.13
CA GLY A 22 -4.74 -0.35 14.10
C GLY A 22 -4.07 0.86 14.76
N LEU A 23 -2.96 1.33 14.20
CA LEU A 23 -2.17 2.46 14.70
C LEU A 23 -2.58 3.75 13.98
N GLY A 24 -2.39 4.89 14.65
CA GLY A 24 -2.42 6.19 13.98
C GLY A 24 -1.23 6.32 13.01
N PRO A 25 -1.32 7.17 11.98
CA PRO A 25 -0.22 7.36 11.04
C PRO A 25 1.07 7.70 11.79
N ASP A 26 2.11 6.90 11.61
CA ASP A 26 3.44 7.21 12.11
C ASP A 26 4.04 8.30 11.22
N GLU A 27 4.59 9.36 11.83
CA GLU A 27 5.25 10.44 11.10
C GLU A 27 6.61 9.91 10.59
N ASP A 28 6.59 9.33 9.40
CA ASP A 28 7.79 8.91 8.69
C ASP A 28 7.74 9.54 7.29
N ASP A 29 8.67 10.47 7.10
CA ASP A 29 8.82 11.36 5.94
C ASP A 29 9.60 10.71 4.79
N ARG A 30 10.19 9.52 5.03
CA ARG A 30 10.89 8.76 3.99
C ARG A 30 9.92 8.27 2.92
N SER A 31 10.39 8.27 1.69
CA SER A 31 9.69 7.69 0.56
C SER A 31 9.54 6.16 0.71
N TYR A 32 8.61 5.58 -0.05
CA TYR A 32 8.42 4.12 -0.07
C TYR A 32 9.69 3.38 -0.50
N GLU A 33 10.43 3.93 -1.48
CA GLU A 33 11.69 3.36 -1.97
C GLU A 33 12.75 3.38 -0.88
N GLU A 34 12.97 4.52 -0.22
CA GLU A 34 13.96 4.64 0.87
C GLU A 34 13.67 3.67 2.02
N ARG A 35 12.40 3.48 2.38
CA ARG A 35 12.00 2.54 3.44
C ARG A 35 12.28 1.08 3.05
N LEU A 36 12.05 0.72 1.79
CA LEU A 36 12.33 -0.62 1.28
C LEU A 36 13.83 -0.86 1.20
N ASP A 37 14.57 0.05 0.58
CA ASP A 37 16.02 -0.05 0.40
C ASP A 37 16.76 -0.18 1.73
N GLU A 38 16.35 0.58 2.75
CA GLU A 38 16.96 0.47 4.08
C GLU A 38 16.79 -0.93 4.69
N ILE A 39 15.62 -1.54 4.52
CA ILE A 39 15.36 -2.91 5.02
C ILE A 39 16.18 -3.93 4.22
N TYR A 40 16.19 -3.83 2.89
CA TYR A 40 16.97 -4.72 2.02
C TYR A 40 18.47 -4.66 2.35
N MET A 41 19.05 -3.46 2.48
CA MET A 41 20.46 -3.30 2.83
C MET A 41 20.79 -3.88 4.21
N ARG A 42 19.92 -3.70 5.20
CA ARG A 42 20.12 -4.28 6.55
C ARG A 42 20.08 -5.82 6.50
N PHE A 43 19.18 -6.39 5.72
CA PHE A 43 19.06 -7.83 5.52
C PHE A 43 20.30 -8.40 4.80
N GLU A 44 20.69 -7.82 3.68
CA GLU A 44 21.86 -8.25 2.91
C GLU A 44 23.13 -8.24 3.76
N LYS A 45 23.34 -7.15 4.51
CA LYS A 45 24.47 -7.04 5.44
C LYS A 45 24.42 -8.08 6.56
N ALA A 46 23.24 -8.49 7.01
CA ALA A 46 23.09 -9.52 8.03
C ALA A 46 23.43 -10.90 7.47
N VAL A 47 22.93 -11.24 6.27
CA VAL A 47 23.25 -12.51 5.60
C VAL A 47 24.74 -12.61 5.27
N GLY A 48 25.33 -11.54 4.75
CA GLY A 48 26.76 -11.47 4.41
C GLY A 48 27.71 -11.71 5.59
N LYS A 49 27.24 -11.62 6.85
CA LYS A 49 28.02 -11.98 8.04
C LYS A 49 28.15 -13.49 8.23
N TYR A 50 27.13 -14.26 7.82
CA TYR A 50 27.05 -15.71 8.03
C TYR A 50 27.42 -16.50 6.78
N ASP A 51 27.10 -15.96 5.61
CA ASP A 51 27.47 -16.52 4.32
C ASP A 51 28.20 -15.45 3.50
N LYS A 52 29.52 -15.62 3.33
CA LYS A 52 30.34 -14.69 2.54
C LYS A 52 30.19 -14.93 1.03
N ASN A 53 29.42 -15.93 0.62
CA ASN A 53 29.18 -16.20 -0.79
C ASN A 53 28.30 -15.08 -1.38
N PRO A 54 28.74 -14.39 -2.44
CA PRO A 54 27.93 -13.39 -3.14
C PRO A 54 26.64 -13.94 -3.74
N THR A 55 26.52 -15.27 -3.92
CA THR A 55 25.28 -15.96 -4.31
C THR A 55 24.76 -16.76 -3.12
N SER A 56 24.38 -16.06 -2.06
CA SER A 56 23.80 -16.72 -0.89
C SER A 56 22.40 -17.20 -1.23
N GLU A 57 22.15 -18.50 -1.08
CA GLU A 57 20.84 -19.12 -1.31
C GLU A 57 19.75 -18.42 -0.48
N LEU A 58 20.09 -17.93 0.72
CA LEU A 58 19.17 -17.20 1.58
C LEU A 58 18.79 -15.82 1.01
N LEU A 59 19.71 -15.14 0.34
CA LEU A 59 19.43 -13.87 -0.35
C LEU A 59 18.54 -14.12 -1.57
N ASP A 60 18.86 -15.15 -2.35
CA ASP A 60 18.09 -15.51 -3.54
C ASP A 60 16.64 -15.89 -3.18
N LEU A 61 16.45 -16.76 -2.17
CA LEU A 61 15.13 -17.13 -1.67
C LEU A 61 14.35 -15.94 -1.09
N CYS A 62 15.03 -15.00 -0.42
CA CYS A 62 14.37 -13.81 0.13
C CYS A 62 13.93 -12.84 -0.97
N ASN A 63 14.75 -12.67 -2.01
CA ASN A 63 14.41 -11.89 -3.18
C ASN A 63 13.22 -12.49 -3.92
N GLU A 64 13.19 -13.81 -4.10
CA GLU A 64 12.07 -14.53 -4.71
C GLU A 64 10.78 -14.36 -3.90
N LEU A 65 10.85 -14.60 -2.58
CA LEU A 65 9.71 -14.41 -1.67
C LEU A 65 9.17 -12.97 -1.73
N SER A 66 10.06 -11.98 -1.70
CA SER A 66 9.67 -10.56 -1.71
C SER A 66 9.05 -10.16 -3.06
N SER A 67 9.61 -10.68 -4.16
CA SER A 67 9.09 -10.47 -5.52
C SER A 67 7.68 -11.06 -5.67
N GLU A 68 7.46 -12.30 -5.26
CA GLU A 68 6.14 -12.93 -5.32
C GLU A 68 5.13 -12.24 -4.40
N THR A 69 5.56 -11.85 -3.20
CA THR A 69 4.72 -11.09 -2.26
C THR A 69 4.27 -9.76 -2.88
N ALA A 70 5.20 -9.02 -3.49
CA ALA A 70 4.88 -7.75 -4.17
C ALA A 70 3.92 -7.96 -5.35
N SER A 71 4.13 -9.03 -6.14
CA SER A 71 3.27 -9.41 -7.26
C SER A 71 1.82 -9.67 -6.81
N VAL A 72 1.63 -10.56 -5.83
CA VAL A 72 0.31 -10.95 -5.32
C VAL A 72 -0.45 -9.76 -4.74
N TYR A 73 0.20 -8.95 -3.90
CA TYR A 73 -0.48 -7.80 -3.29
C TYR A 73 -0.78 -6.69 -4.32
N THR A 74 0.05 -6.54 -5.36
CA THR A 74 -0.24 -5.61 -6.45
C THR A 74 -1.46 -6.06 -7.25
N GLU A 75 -1.59 -7.37 -7.53
CA GLU A 75 -2.75 -7.93 -8.20
C GLU A 75 -4.04 -7.69 -7.40
N ILE A 76 -4.03 -8.00 -6.10
CA ILE A 76 -5.18 -7.79 -5.20
C ILE A 76 -5.53 -6.28 -5.13
N GLY A 77 -4.52 -5.43 -4.96
CA GLY A 77 -4.69 -3.98 -4.89
C GLY A 77 -5.29 -3.38 -6.17
N LEU A 78 -4.84 -3.85 -7.34
CA LEU A 78 -5.37 -3.43 -8.63
C LEU A 78 -6.83 -3.87 -8.80
N GLN A 79 -7.15 -5.12 -8.48
CA GLN A 79 -8.51 -5.64 -8.53
C GLN A 79 -9.44 -4.83 -7.61
N ALA A 80 -9.03 -4.57 -6.37
CA ALA A 80 -9.78 -3.74 -5.43
C ALA A 80 -9.97 -2.30 -5.96
N GLY A 81 -8.92 -1.69 -6.52
CA GLY A 81 -8.98 -0.35 -7.11
C GLY A 81 -9.98 -0.24 -8.26
N ILE A 82 -10.03 -1.24 -9.14
CA ILE A 82 -11.01 -1.31 -10.23
C ILE A 82 -12.44 -1.42 -9.69
N LEU A 83 -12.68 -2.29 -8.71
CA LEU A 83 -14.00 -2.44 -8.09
C LEU A 83 -14.49 -1.13 -7.43
N LEU A 84 -13.61 -0.42 -6.72
CA LEU A 84 -13.91 0.88 -6.13
C LEU A 84 -14.26 1.92 -7.20
N MET A 85 -13.50 1.98 -8.29
CA MET A 85 -13.79 2.88 -9.42
C MET A 85 -15.16 2.58 -10.05
N MET A 86 -15.48 1.30 -10.27
CA MET A 86 -16.77 0.89 -10.81
C MET A 86 -17.93 1.29 -9.89
N ASP A 87 -17.78 1.09 -8.58
CA ASP A 87 -18.81 1.47 -7.61
C ASP A 87 -19.02 3.00 -7.58
N MET A 88 -17.94 3.78 -7.61
CA MET A 88 -18.02 5.25 -7.71
C MET A 88 -18.78 5.70 -8.98
N ILE A 89 -18.48 5.11 -10.13
CA ILE A 89 -19.16 5.43 -11.40
C ILE A 89 -20.64 5.08 -11.33
N ARG A 90 -20.99 3.91 -10.77
CA ARG A 90 -22.38 3.50 -10.58
C ARG A 90 -23.12 4.49 -9.68
N ASN A 91 -22.55 4.81 -8.52
CA ASN A 91 -23.13 5.75 -7.56
C ASN A 91 -23.36 7.15 -8.17
N MET A 92 -22.43 7.64 -9.01
CA MET A 92 -22.61 8.91 -9.73
C MET A 92 -23.71 8.84 -10.79
N THR A 93 -23.81 7.72 -11.50
CA THR A 93 -24.80 7.51 -12.56
C THR A 93 -26.21 7.41 -12.00
N GLU A 94 -26.38 6.74 -10.86
CA GLU A 94 -27.67 6.62 -10.16
C GLU A 94 -28.13 7.97 -9.60
N LYS A 95 -27.25 8.73 -8.93
CA LYS A 95 -27.56 10.10 -8.48
C LYS A 95 -28.00 11.02 -9.62
N LYS A 96 -27.40 10.88 -10.80
CA LYS A 96 -27.74 11.68 -11.99
C LYS A 96 -29.10 11.30 -12.58
N LYS A 97 -29.56 10.06 -12.40
CA LYS A 97 -30.91 9.63 -12.79
C LYS A 97 -31.97 10.15 -11.82
N GLU A 98 -31.71 10.08 -10.51
CA GLU A 98 -32.64 10.59 -9.48
C GLU A 98 -32.90 12.10 -9.63
N THR A 99 -31.86 12.89 -9.88
CA THR A 99 -32.01 14.34 -10.14
C THR A 99 -32.70 14.67 -11.46
N ALA A 100 -32.72 13.75 -12.43
CA ALA A 100 -33.45 13.95 -13.68
C ALA A 100 -34.94 13.60 -13.55
N THR A 101 -35.31 12.67 -12.67
CA THR A 101 -36.71 12.30 -12.40
C THR A 101 -37.43 13.26 -11.47
N ASP A 102 -36.74 13.96 -10.58
CA ASP A 102 -37.34 14.99 -9.71
C ASP A 102 -37.64 16.33 -10.43
N ASN A 103 -37.14 16.50 -11.65
CA ASN A 103 -37.33 17.71 -12.47
C ASN A 103 -38.42 17.56 -13.56
N VAL A 104 -39.28 16.52 -13.47
CA VAL A 104 -40.40 16.26 -14.38
C VAL A 104 -41.73 16.23 -13.62
#